data_AF-A0A2I6QJW7-F1
#
_entry.id   AF-A0A2I6QJW7-F1
#
_cell.length_a   1.000
_cell.length_b   1.000
_cell.length_c   1.000
_cell.angle_alpha   90.00
_cell.angle_beta   90.00
_cell.angle_gamma   90.00
#
_symmetry.space_group_name_H-M   'P 1'
#
loop_
_entity.id
_entity.type
_entity.pdbx_description
1 polymer ?
#
loop_
_entity_poly.entity_id
_entity_poly.type
_entity_poly.pdbx_seq_one_letter_code
_entity_poly.pdbx_strand_id
1 'polypeptide(L)'
;MPQSALFTGIIPPVSTIFTADGQLDKPGTAALIDDLIKAGVDGLFFLGSGGEFSQLGAEERKAIARFAIDHVDRRVPVLIGTGGTNARETIELSQARAAGGRGRHRGGSGRYESGGRKRSHCWDVDRRINSWLP
;
A
#
# COMPACT_ATOMS: atom_id res chain seq x y z
N MET A 1 -6.22 8.42 -26.79
CA MET A 1 -6.54 9.14 -25.54
C MET A 1 -5.37 8.90 -24.60
N PRO A 2 -4.67 9.95 -24.11
CA PRO A 2 -3.63 9.72 -23.12
C PRO A 2 -4.30 9.16 -21.85
N GLN A 3 -3.77 8.04 -21.36
CA GLN A 3 -4.21 7.41 -20.12
C GLN A 3 -3.93 8.40 -18.99
N SER A 4 -4.97 8.94 -18.34
CA SER A 4 -4.79 9.75 -17.13
C SER A 4 -4.03 8.92 -16.10
N ALA A 5 -2.85 9.38 -15.68
CA ALA A 5 -2.06 8.70 -14.67
C ALA A 5 -2.83 8.70 -13.34
N LEU A 6 -2.99 7.51 -12.73
CA LEU A 6 -3.69 7.33 -11.45
C LEU A 6 -2.94 8.02 -10.28
N PHE A 7 -1.63 8.21 -10.43
CA PHE A 7 -0.73 8.87 -9.48
C PHE A 7 0.19 9.82 -10.23
N THR A 8 0.52 10.96 -9.62
CA THR A 8 1.43 11.98 -10.17
C THR A 8 2.25 12.60 -9.02
N GLY A 9 3.43 13.14 -9.34
CA GLY A 9 4.24 13.87 -8.37
C GLY A 9 5.24 13.00 -7.58
N ILE A 10 5.59 13.46 -6.38
CA ILE A 10 6.62 12.87 -5.49
C ILE A 10 5.95 11.87 -4.55
N ILE A 11 6.30 10.59 -4.69
CA ILE A 11 5.76 9.49 -3.89
C ILE A 11 6.93 8.67 -3.33
N PRO A 12 7.50 9.05 -2.16
CA PRO A 12 8.67 8.39 -1.64
C PRO A 12 8.33 7.00 -1.07
N PRO A 13 9.27 6.05 -1.12
CA PRO A 13 9.20 4.88 -0.26
C PRO A 13 9.32 5.31 1.20
N VAL A 14 8.43 4.82 2.06
CA VAL A 14 8.44 5.11 3.48
C VAL A 14 9.08 3.95 4.23
N SER A 15 10.13 4.24 5.01
CA SER A 15 10.75 3.27 5.88
C SER A 15 9.87 2.93 7.07
N THR A 16 9.80 1.65 7.40
CA THR A 16 9.16 1.18 8.63
C THR A 16 10.18 1.31 9.76
N ILE A 17 9.84 2.03 10.83
CA ILE A 17 10.71 2.15 12.00
C ILE A 17 10.40 1.00 12.95
N PHE A 18 11.46 0.39 13.50
CA PHE A 18 11.35 -0.72 14.43
C PHE A 18 12.00 -0.37 15.76
N THR A 19 11.44 -0.90 16.84
CA THR A 19 12.04 -0.88 18.16
C THR A 19 13.24 -1.82 18.24
N ALA A 20 14.03 -1.73 19.31
CA ALA A 20 15.22 -2.57 19.49
C ALA A 20 14.91 -4.08 19.56
N ASP A 21 13.69 -4.44 19.96
CA ASP A 21 13.14 -5.80 19.97
C ASP A 21 12.47 -6.21 18.65
N GLY A 22 12.57 -5.38 17.60
CA GLY A 22 12.10 -5.69 16.25
C GLY A 22 10.59 -5.51 16.06
N GLN A 23 9.88 -4.91 17.00
CA GLN A 23 8.46 -4.60 16.85
C GLN A 23 8.28 -3.29 16.06
N LEU A 24 7.10 -3.10 15.46
CA LEU A 24 6.76 -1.84 14.80
C LEU A 24 6.80 -0.68 15.81
N ASP A 25 7.73 0.26 15.59
CA ASP A 25 7.76 1.53 16.30
C ASP A 25 6.71 2.46 15.68
N LYS A 26 5.49 2.40 16.23
CA LYS A 26 4.36 3.23 15.79
C LYS A 26 4.66 4.73 15.95
N PRO A 27 5.15 5.24 17.11
CA PRO A 27 5.52 6.65 17.24
C PRO A 27 6.57 7.11 16.21
N GLY A 28 7.66 6.34 16.03
CA GLY A 28 8.72 6.67 15.08
C GLY A 28 8.22 6.68 13.64
N THR A 29 7.43 5.66 13.27
CA THR A 29 6.85 5.58 11.92
C THR A 29 5.82 6.69 11.69
N ALA A 30 4.99 7.04 12.69
CA ALA A 30 4.06 8.16 12.62
C ALA A 30 4.76 9.49 12.37
N ALA A 31 5.83 9.78 13.12
CA ALA A 31 6.61 11.00 12.97
C ALA A 31 7.19 11.13 11.56
N LEU A 32 7.75 10.04 11.01
CA LEU A 32 8.26 10.03 9.64
C LEU A 32 7.15 10.29 8.61
N ILE A 33 5.98 9.67 8.77
CA ILE A 33 4.83 9.91 7.88
C ILE A 33 4.43 11.38 7.92
N ASP A 34 4.33 11.97 9.12
CA ASP A 34 3.92 13.35 9.29
C ASP A 34 4.93 14.34 8.70
N ASP A 35 6.22 14.08 8.87
CA ASP A 35 7.30 14.89 8.28
C ASP A 35 7.27 14.85 6.74
N LEU A 36 7.04 13.68 6.14
CA LEU A 36 6.91 13.54 4.69
C LEU A 36 5.69 14.29 4.15
N ILE A 37 4.54 14.14 4.81
CA ILE A 37 3.32 14.88 4.43
C ILE A 37 3.55 16.39 4.57
N LYS A 38 4.17 16.84 5.65
CA LYS A 38 4.51 18.25 5.88
C LYS A 38 5.48 18.80 4.84
N ALA A 39 6.38 17.96 4.31
CA ALA A 39 7.29 18.32 3.23
C ALA A 39 6.60 18.44 1.85
N GLY A 40 5.30 18.11 1.75
CA GLY A 40 4.49 18.34 0.56
C GLY A 40 4.57 17.25 -0.49
N VAL A 41 4.77 15.99 -0.07
CA VAL A 41 4.73 14.85 -1.00
C VAL A 41 3.31 14.62 -1.55
N ASP A 42 3.23 14.14 -2.79
CA ASP A 42 1.96 13.89 -3.49
C ASP A 42 1.34 12.53 -3.17
N GLY A 43 2.05 11.68 -2.41
CA GLY A 43 1.61 10.37 -1.96
C GLY A 43 2.67 9.66 -1.13
N LEU A 44 2.37 8.48 -0.63
CA LEU A 44 3.30 7.66 0.16
C LEU A 44 3.28 6.22 -0.31
N PHE A 45 4.46 5.59 -0.38
CA PHE A 45 4.59 4.18 -0.75
C PHE A 45 5.20 3.35 0.37
N PHE A 46 4.39 2.46 0.96
CA PHE A 46 4.82 1.56 2.03
C PHE A 46 5.06 0.14 1.52
N LEU A 47 5.83 -0.65 2.28
CA LEU A 47 6.12 -2.05 1.98
C LEU A 47 6.73 -2.27 0.58
N GLY A 48 7.47 -1.28 0.08
CA GLY A 48 8.49 -1.45 -0.96
C GLY A 48 9.81 -1.90 -0.34
N SER A 49 10.89 -1.99 -1.14
CA SER A 49 12.22 -2.35 -0.64
C SER A 49 12.68 -1.42 0.49
N GLY A 50 12.52 -0.10 0.32
CA GLY A 50 12.83 0.89 1.37
C GLY A 50 11.86 0.90 2.56
N GLY A 51 10.77 0.12 2.49
CA GLY A 51 9.84 -0.14 3.60
C GLY A 51 10.08 -1.50 4.27
N GLU A 52 11.17 -2.19 3.93
CA GLU A 52 11.65 -3.43 4.54
C GLU A 52 10.75 -4.67 4.35
N PHE A 53 9.95 -4.70 3.27
CA PHE A 53 8.98 -5.79 3.05
C PHE A 53 9.59 -7.20 3.07
N SER A 54 10.85 -7.35 2.66
CA SER A 54 11.51 -8.66 2.56
C SER A 54 11.91 -9.24 3.91
N GLN A 55 11.88 -8.44 4.98
CA GLN A 55 12.21 -8.86 6.34
C GLN A 55 10.97 -9.19 7.18
N LEU A 56 9.77 -9.05 6.61
CA LEU A 56 8.51 -9.10 7.33
C LEU A 56 7.65 -10.27 6.85
N GLY A 57 7.03 -10.97 7.79
CA GLY A 57 5.99 -11.95 7.49
C GLY A 57 4.67 -11.28 7.08
N ALA A 58 3.76 -12.07 6.50
CA ALA A 58 2.45 -11.60 6.07
C ALA A 58 1.69 -10.80 7.14
N GLU A 59 1.63 -11.28 8.39
CA GLU A 59 0.92 -10.62 9.49
C GLU A 59 1.53 -9.27 9.88
N GLU A 60 2.85 -9.16 9.90
CA GLU A 60 3.54 -7.90 10.17
C GLU A 60 3.28 -6.89 9.06
N ARG A 61 3.35 -7.33 7.79
CA ARG A 61 3.03 -6.50 6.63
C ARG A 61 1.59 -5.97 6.69
N LYS A 62 0.63 -6.81 7.10
CA LYS A 62 -0.77 -6.40 7.29
C LYS A 62 -0.92 -5.37 8.41
N ALA A 63 -0.26 -5.59 9.53
CA ALA A 63 -0.28 -4.68 10.68
C ALA A 63 0.33 -3.31 10.33
N ILE A 64 1.45 -3.28 9.60
CA ILE A 64 2.10 -2.06 9.12
C ILE A 64 1.22 -1.33 8.11
N ALA A 65 0.66 -2.05 7.12
CA ALA A 65 -0.23 -1.44 6.14
C ALA A 65 -1.45 -0.79 6.79
N ARG A 66 -2.08 -1.49 7.76
CA ARG A 66 -3.21 -0.95 8.53
C ARG A 66 -2.79 0.31 9.30
N PHE A 67 -1.72 0.23 10.07
CA PHE A 67 -1.21 1.37 10.82
C PHE A 67 -0.92 2.58 9.92
N ALA A 68 -0.23 2.37 8.79
CA ALA A 68 0.12 3.42 7.85
C ALA A 68 -1.12 4.09 7.25
N ILE A 69 -2.12 3.30 6.84
CA ILE A 69 -3.37 3.83 6.26
C ILE A 69 -4.16 4.61 7.30
N ASP A 70 -4.33 4.04 8.50
CA ASP A 70 -5.05 4.66 9.61
C ASP A 70 -4.36 5.97 10.01
N HIS A 71 -3.02 5.99 10.10
CA HIS A 71 -2.27 7.20 10.45
C HIS A 71 -2.29 8.24 9.34
N VAL A 72 -2.12 7.87 8.06
CA VAL A 72 -2.17 8.81 6.93
C VAL A 72 -3.53 9.49 6.86
N ASP A 73 -4.62 8.79 7.22
CA ASP A 73 -5.97 9.35 7.33
C ASP A 73 -6.37 10.19 6.10
N ARG A 74 -6.13 9.62 4.92
CA ARG A 74 -6.51 10.23 3.62
C ARG A 74 -5.88 11.60 3.32
N ARG A 75 -4.88 12.05 4.10
CA ARG A 75 -4.16 13.32 3.88
C ARG A 75 -3.46 13.34 2.52
N VAL A 76 -2.93 12.19 2.09
CA VAL A 76 -2.34 11.96 0.77
C VAL A 76 -2.68 10.54 0.28
N PRO A 77 -2.65 10.26 -1.04
CA PRO A 77 -2.78 8.90 -1.58
C PRO A 77 -1.71 7.94 -1.03
N VAL A 78 -2.11 6.68 -0.81
CA VAL A 78 -1.24 5.63 -0.28
C VAL A 78 -1.08 4.49 -1.29
N LEU A 79 0.15 3.99 -1.41
CA LEU A 79 0.50 2.76 -2.13
C LEU A 79 1.02 1.73 -1.13
N ILE A 80 0.52 0.49 -1.20
CA ILE A 80 1.00 -0.62 -0.37
C ILE A 80 1.59 -1.70 -1.27
N GLY A 81 2.86 -2.04 -1.05
CA GLY A 81 3.55 -3.12 -1.75
C GLY A 81 3.14 -4.49 -1.23
N THR A 82 2.59 -5.33 -2.10
CA THR A 82 2.20 -6.72 -1.79
C THR A 82 3.15 -7.76 -2.39
N GLY A 83 4.12 -7.32 -3.19
CA GLY A 83 5.09 -8.21 -3.85
C GLY A 83 5.98 -8.95 -2.85
N GLY A 84 6.44 -10.14 -3.26
CA GLY A 84 7.35 -10.98 -2.48
C GLY A 84 7.97 -12.09 -3.32
N THR A 85 8.87 -12.86 -2.71
CA THR A 85 9.46 -14.07 -3.32
C THR A 85 8.50 -15.27 -3.25
N ASN A 86 7.44 -15.17 -2.43
CA ASN A 86 6.37 -16.15 -2.33
C ASN A 86 5.13 -15.69 -3.11
N ALA A 87 4.80 -16.42 -4.18
CA ALA A 87 3.66 -16.10 -5.04
C ALA A 87 2.31 -16.26 -4.32
N ARG A 88 2.17 -17.25 -3.43
CA ARG A 88 0.91 -17.48 -2.69
C ARG A 88 0.64 -16.35 -1.71
N GLU A 89 1.66 -15.96 -0.94
CA GLU A 89 1.60 -14.82 -0.04
C GLU A 89 1.33 -13.51 -0.80
N THR A 90 2.01 -13.29 -1.93
CA THR A 90 1.76 -12.14 -2.80
C THR A 90 0.31 -12.08 -3.25
N ILE A 91 -0.27 -13.22 -3.66
CA ILE A 91 -1.69 -13.31 -4.04
C ILE A 91 -2.58 -13.00 -2.85
N GLU A 92 -2.32 -13.59 -1.67
CA GLU A 92 -3.10 -13.35 -0.45
C GLU A 92 -3.12 -11.86 -0.07
N LEU A 93 -1.94 -11.24 0.06
CA LEU A 93 -1.79 -9.81 0.36
C LEU A 93 -2.47 -8.94 -0.70
N SER A 94 -2.42 -9.36 -1.98
CA SER A 94 -3.07 -8.66 -3.08
C SER A 94 -4.59 -8.88 -3.17
N GLN A 95 -5.12 -9.99 -2.65
CA GLN A 95 -6.54 -10.34 -2.69
C GLN A 95 -7.31 -9.82 -1.49
N ALA A 96 -6.65 -9.69 -0.35
CA ALA A 96 -7.20 -8.97 0.78
C ALA A 96 -7.31 -7.45 0.52
N ARG A 97 -6.97 -7.01 -0.70
CA ARG A 97 -7.35 -5.73 -1.34
C ARG A 97 -8.76 -5.75 -1.97
N ALA A 98 -9.32 -6.92 -2.26
CA ALA A 98 -10.47 -7.11 -3.16
C ALA A 98 -11.80 -7.40 -2.45
N ALA A 99 -11.81 -7.73 -1.16
CA ALA A 99 -13.02 -8.03 -0.39
C ALA A 99 -13.68 -6.75 0.18
N GLY A 100 -14.16 -5.86 -0.69
CA GLY A 100 -14.91 -4.66 -0.28
C GLY A 100 -15.66 -4.02 -1.45
N GLY A 101 -16.99 -3.91 -1.32
CA GLY A 101 -17.96 -3.62 -2.38
C GLY A 101 -17.78 -2.33 -3.20
N ARG A 102 -18.56 -2.27 -4.31
CA ARG A 102 -18.59 -1.25 -5.37
C ARG A 102 -18.78 0.19 -4.84
N GLY A 103 -17.80 1.05 -5.14
CA GLY A 103 -17.94 2.51 -5.15
C GLY A 103 -17.81 3.04 -6.58
N ARG A 104 -18.79 3.85 -6.99
CA ARG A 104 -19.16 4.20 -8.37
C ARG A 104 -18.11 5.04 -9.11
N HIS A 105 -17.33 4.43 -10.01
CA HIS A 105 -16.80 5.16 -11.17
C HIS A 105 -17.93 5.31 -12.19
N ARG A 106 -18.23 6.54 -12.61
CA ARG A 106 -18.91 6.75 -13.90
C ARG A 106 -17.93 6.36 -15.00
N GLY A 107 -18.22 5.27 -15.71
CA GLY A 107 -17.64 4.96 -17.01
C GLY A 107 -16.86 3.63 -17.06
N GLY A 108 -17.40 2.69 -17.84
CA GLY A 108 -16.63 1.62 -18.48
C GLY A 108 -16.59 0.27 -17.76
N SER A 109 -17.57 -0.58 -18.04
CA SER A 109 -17.47 -2.03 -17.79
C SER A 109 -16.41 -2.65 -18.72
N GLY A 110 -15.16 -2.75 -18.26
CA GLY A 110 -14.13 -3.56 -18.93
C GLY A 110 -13.98 -4.90 -18.22
N ARG A 111 -14.47 -5.99 -18.82
CA ARG A 111 -13.98 -7.33 -18.50
C ARG A 111 -12.51 -7.38 -18.93
N TYR A 112 -11.62 -7.78 -18.04
CA TYR A 112 -10.20 -7.90 -18.34
C TYR A 112 -9.86 -9.38 -18.56
N GLU A 113 -9.47 -9.72 -19.79
CA GLU A 113 -8.92 -11.03 -20.15
C GLU A 113 -7.44 -11.13 -19.76
N SER A 114 -7.06 -12.30 -19.28
CA SER A 114 -5.74 -12.62 -18.75
C SER A 114 -4.69 -12.81 -19.86
N GLY A 115 -4.06 -11.72 -20.29
CA GLY A 115 -2.86 -11.74 -21.14
C GLY A 115 -1.56 -11.76 -20.33
N GLY A 116 -0.73 -12.78 -20.56
CA GLY A 116 0.56 -13.02 -19.92
C GLY A 116 1.60 -11.93 -20.19
N ARG A 117 1.96 -11.19 -19.14
CA ARG A 117 3.17 -10.36 -19.08
C ARG A 117 3.50 -10.24 -17.59
N LYS A 118 4.76 -10.46 -17.18
CA LYS A 118 5.19 -10.31 -15.78
C LYS A 118 4.90 -8.86 -15.37
N ARG A 119 3.78 -8.65 -14.66
CA ARG A 119 3.36 -7.35 -14.15
C ARG A 119 3.95 -7.20 -12.74
N SER A 120 4.58 -6.07 -12.46
CA SER A 120 4.90 -5.66 -11.09
C SER A 120 3.58 -5.52 -10.32
N HIS A 121 3.48 -6.19 -9.18
CA HIS A 121 2.23 -6.35 -8.42
C HIS A 121 1.90 -5.12 -7.53
N CYS A 122 2.54 -3.96 -7.77
CA CYS A 122 2.29 -2.76 -6.99
C CYS A 122 1.20 -1.92 -7.65
N TRP A 123 -0.02 -1.88 -7.10
CA TRP A 123 -1.03 -0.91 -7.54
C TRP A 123 -1.98 -0.49 -6.39
N ASP A 124 -2.30 0.80 -6.35
CA ASP A 124 -3.52 1.50 -5.89
C ASP A 124 -4.21 1.08 -4.57
N VAL A 125 -4.08 1.89 -3.51
CA VAL A 125 -4.73 1.67 -2.19
C VAL A 125 -5.24 2.98 -1.56
N ASP A 126 -6.49 3.37 -1.85
CA ASP A 126 -7.20 4.39 -1.02
C ASP A 126 -8.54 3.89 -0.45
N ARG A 127 -9.06 2.68 -0.77
CA ARG A 127 -10.45 2.36 -0.35
C ARG A 127 -10.81 0.96 0.15
N ARG A 128 -9.91 -0.04 0.23
CA ARG A 128 -10.37 -1.44 0.42
C ARG A 128 -9.47 -2.35 1.29
N ILE A 129 -8.77 -1.79 2.27
CA ILE A 129 -8.14 -2.57 3.37
C ILE A 129 -9.08 -2.78 4.58
N ASN A 130 -10.34 -2.35 4.49
CA ASN A 130 -11.31 -2.61 5.56
C ASN A 130 -11.70 -4.09 5.73
N SER A 131 -11.34 -5.01 4.82
CA SER A 131 -11.57 -6.45 5.03
C SER A 131 -10.66 -7.08 6.10
N TRP A 132 -9.71 -6.31 6.63
CA TRP A 132 -8.81 -6.71 7.70
C TRP A 132 -9.32 -6.26 9.10
N LEU A 133 -10.50 -5.67 9.17
CA LEU A 133 -11.18 -5.24 10.40
C LEU A 133 -12.36 -6.18 10.70
N PRO A 134 -12.63 -6.53 11.98
CA PRO A 134 -13.86 -7.21 12.37
C PRO A 134 -15.11 -6.37 12.07
#